data_AF-A0A8B8CUR1-F1
#
_entry.id   AF-A0A8B8CUR1-F1
#
_cell.length_a   1.000
_cell.length_b   1.000
_cell.length_c   1.000
_cell.angle_alpha   90.00
_cell.angle_beta   90.00
_cell.angle_gamma   90.00
#
_symmetry.space_group_name_H-M   'P 1'
#
loop_
_entity.id
_entity.type
_entity.pdbx_description
1 polymer ?
#
loop_
_entity_poly.entity_id
_entity_poly.type
_entity_poly.pdbx_seq_one_letter_code
_entity_poly.pdbx_strand_id
1 'polypeptide(L)'
;MMHFIFILLFVFTVLSLPGHNVSQSSVDRALDGPELPVDDEVNTCAVTQKGVNEYWRIQFNQTLTVKGMLLRLKGGNYSVEVRNSSNENDDRQICDLIYLPFETVAYLENVSCKPAVPMDVIMINRTNYGSLTLCDFQLRVCDIPCELCTLEDTCRHCDDFHYGPNCENNCSTGCVPESCDEVTGECSTCLVAYSGKQCQLKCKQKFTLILEHISHIFLYFCFRV
;
A
#
# COMPACT_ATOMS: atom_id res chain seq x y z
N MET A 1 -16.96 28.49 -12.86
CA MET A 1 -15.58 27.96 -12.84
C MET A 1 -15.61 26.76 -11.92
N MET A 2 -15.75 25.56 -12.49
CA MET A 2 -16.01 24.32 -11.76
C MET A 2 -14.66 23.72 -11.39
N HIS A 3 -14.32 23.70 -10.10
CA HIS A 3 -13.13 23.00 -9.61
C HIS A 3 -13.38 21.50 -9.65
N PHE A 4 -12.78 20.83 -10.63
CA PHE A 4 -12.58 19.39 -10.57
C PHE A 4 -11.51 19.13 -9.51
N ILE A 5 -11.94 18.64 -8.35
CA ILE A 5 -11.04 18.04 -7.35
C ILE A 5 -10.63 16.69 -7.95
N PHE A 6 -9.41 16.61 -8.49
CA PHE A 6 -8.79 15.34 -8.85
C PHE A 6 -8.47 14.60 -7.54
N ILE A 7 -9.27 13.60 -7.21
CA ILE A 7 -8.95 12.62 -6.17
C ILE A 7 -7.74 11.85 -6.70
N LEU A 8 -6.55 12.07 -6.10
CA LEU A 8 -5.35 11.28 -6.36
C LEU A 8 -5.58 9.87 -5.81
N LEU A 9 -6.07 8.97 -6.66
CA LEU A 9 -5.89 7.55 -6.44
C LEU A 9 -4.39 7.27 -6.59
N PHE A 10 -3.69 7.04 -5.49
CA PHE A 10 -2.29 6.61 -5.51
C PHE A 10 -2.23 5.20 -6.12
N VAL A 11 -2.03 5.15 -7.44
CA VAL A 11 -1.67 3.92 -8.15
C VAL A 11 -0.15 3.91 -8.21
N PHE A 12 0.47 3.01 -7.46
CA PHE A 12 1.92 2.84 -7.47
C PHE A 12 2.33 2.13 -8.76
N THR A 13 3.24 2.72 -9.52
CA THR A 13 3.94 1.99 -10.59
C THR A 13 4.86 0.97 -9.93
N VAL A 14 5.00 -0.23 -10.49
CA VAL A 14 5.82 -1.30 -9.88
C VAL A 14 7.29 -0.86 -9.71
N LEU A 15 7.78 0.02 -10.58
CA LEU A 15 9.10 0.64 -10.49
C LEU A 15 9.32 1.45 -9.21
N SER A 16 8.25 1.91 -8.55
CA SER A 16 8.33 2.62 -7.28
C SER A 16 8.46 1.70 -6.05
N LEU A 17 8.28 0.38 -6.23
CA LEU A 17 8.37 -0.61 -5.15
C LEU A 17 9.80 -1.18 -5.03
N PRO A 18 10.27 -1.48 -3.80
CA PRO A 18 11.62 -1.95 -3.56
C PRO A 18 11.81 -3.37 -4.10
N GLY A 19 12.52 -3.49 -5.23
CA GLY A 19 13.08 -4.74 -5.76
C GLY A 19 12.06 -5.84 -6.10
N HIS A 20 11.96 -6.17 -7.38
CA HIS A 20 11.11 -7.26 -7.86
C HIS A 20 11.83 -8.08 -8.93
N ASN A 21 11.31 -9.28 -9.19
CA ASN A 21 11.74 -10.15 -10.27
C ASN A 21 10.52 -10.68 -11.01
N VAL A 22 10.52 -10.54 -12.34
CA VAL A 22 9.44 -11.02 -13.19
C VAL A 22 9.89 -12.21 -14.03
N SER A 23 8.93 -13.07 -14.36
CA SER A 23 9.15 -14.23 -15.21
C SER A 23 7.85 -14.64 -15.90
N GLN A 24 7.97 -15.43 -16.96
CA GLN A 24 6.83 -16.00 -17.66
C GLN A 24 7.14 -17.44 -18.08
N SER A 25 6.10 -18.24 -18.32
CA SER A 25 6.21 -19.66 -18.69
C SER A 25 7.06 -19.91 -19.95
N SER A 26 6.90 -19.05 -20.94
CA SER A 26 7.56 -19.15 -22.24
C SER A 26 7.61 -17.77 -22.90
N VAL A 27 8.47 -17.60 -23.91
CA VAL A 27 8.60 -16.33 -24.66
C VAL A 27 8.28 -16.62 -26.12
N ASP A 28 7.31 -15.93 -26.72
CA ASP A 28 6.96 -16.10 -28.14
C ASP A 28 8.07 -15.58 -29.05
N ARG A 29 8.54 -14.35 -28.80
CA ARG A 29 9.63 -13.69 -29.54
C ARG A 29 10.60 -13.02 -28.59
N ALA A 30 11.84 -12.81 -29.04
CA ALA A 30 12.88 -12.18 -28.23
C ALA A 30 12.51 -10.80 -27.65
N LEU A 31 11.56 -10.09 -28.27
CA LEU A 31 11.07 -8.78 -27.79
C LEU A 31 9.89 -8.89 -26.82
N ASP A 32 9.32 -10.07 -26.60
CA ASP A 32 8.09 -10.27 -25.82
C ASP A 32 8.38 -10.66 -24.36
N GLY A 33 9.41 -10.04 -23.78
CA GLY A 33 9.95 -10.39 -22.47
C GLY A 33 9.01 -10.08 -21.29
N PRO A 34 9.24 -10.72 -20.12
CA PRO A 34 8.37 -10.59 -18.95
C PRO A 34 8.42 -9.22 -18.26
N GLU A 35 9.40 -8.38 -18.57
CA GLU A 35 9.57 -7.03 -18.01
C GLU A 35 8.61 -6.00 -18.61
N LEU A 36 8.08 -6.26 -19.81
CA LEU A 36 7.28 -5.29 -20.55
C LEU A 36 5.97 -4.85 -19.85
N PRO A 37 5.26 -5.69 -19.08
CA PRO A 37 4.10 -5.22 -18.34
C PRO A 37 4.41 -4.18 -17.24
N VAL A 38 5.67 -4.05 -16.81
CA VAL A 38 6.07 -3.20 -15.68
C VAL A 38 7.02 -2.08 -16.10
N ASP A 39 7.18 -1.84 -17.40
CA ASP A 39 8.12 -0.87 -17.98
C ASP A 39 7.52 0.55 -18.14
N ASP A 40 6.28 0.77 -17.68
CA ASP A 40 5.48 2.00 -17.89
C ASP A 40 5.22 2.37 -19.38
N GLU A 41 5.47 1.46 -20.34
CA GLU A 41 5.19 1.64 -21.77
C GLU A 41 3.91 0.93 -22.21
N VAL A 42 2.84 1.70 -22.45
CA VAL A 42 1.51 1.17 -22.82
C VAL A 42 1.42 0.46 -24.18
N ASN A 43 2.51 0.30 -24.95
CA ASN A 43 2.48 -0.34 -26.27
C ASN A 43 3.31 -1.63 -26.36
N THR A 44 4.02 -1.98 -25.29
CA THR A 44 4.79 -3.22 -25.19
C THR A 44 3.93 -4.27 -24.49
N CYS A 45 4.20 -5.55 -24.74
CA CYS A 45 3.51 -6.64 -24.04
C CYS A 45 4.44 -7.83 -23.83
N ALA A 46 4.37 -8.44 -22.65
CA ALA A 46 4.81 -9.81 -22.44
C ALA A 46 3.90 -10.75 -23.25
N VAL A 47 4.49 -11.62 -24.06
CA VAL A 47 3.78 -12.61 -24.87
C VAL A 47 4.41 -13.98 -24.70
N THR A 48 3.58 -14.93 -24.29
CA THR A 48 3.96 -16.33 -24.16
C THR A 48 3.71 -17.09 -25.47
N GLN A 49 4.33 -18.25 -25.63
CA GLN A 49 3.98 -19.15 -26.72
C GLN A 49 2.52 -19.62 -26.58
N LYS A 50 1.97 -20.13 -27.68
CA LYS A 50 0.61 -20.67 -27.66
C LYS A 50 0.60 -22.04 -26.96
N GLY A 51 -0.04 -22.14 -25.80
CA GLY A 51 0.01 -23.36 -25.00
C GLY A 51 -1.14 -23.51 -24.00
N VAL A 52 -0.93 -24.42 -23.05
CA VAL A 52 -1.76 -24.61 -21.85
C VAL A 52 -0.91 -24.27 -20.64
N ASN A 53 -1.53 -23.70 -19.60
CA ASN A 53 -0.85 -23.27 -18.38
C ASN A 53 0.22 -22.18 -18.61
N GLU A 54 0.01 -21.30 -19.58
CA GLU A 54 0.86 -20.12 -19.74
C GLU A 54 0.64 -19.16 -18.57
N TYR A 55 1.72 -18.60 -18.04
CA TYR A 55 1.66 -17.69 -16.89
C TYR A 55 2.64 -16.53 -17.01
N TRP A 56 2.30 -15.45 -16.31
CA TRP A 56 3.22 -14.37 -15.96
C TRP A 56 3.28 -14.25 -14.43
N ARG A 57 4.47 -14.02 -13.90
CA ARG A 57 4.78 -14.03 -12.47
C ARG A 57 5.63 -12.82 -12.11
N ILE A 58 5.27 -12.15 -11.02
CA ILE A 58 6.14 -11.17 -10.35
C ILE A 58 6.31 -11.57 -8.89
N GLN A 59 7.55 -11.47 -8.40
CA GLN A 59 7.89 -11.68 -7.00
C GLN A 59 8.61 -10.44 -6.45
N PHE A 60 8.15 -9.98 -5.29
CA PHE A 60 8.73 -8.87 -4.57
C PHE A 60 9.75 -9.36 -3.54
N ASN A 61 10.73 -8.52 -3.23
CA ASN A 61 11.73 -8.82 -2.20
C ASN A 61 11.18 -8.67 -0.77
N GLN A 62 9.96 -8.18 -0.62
CA GLN A 62 9.26 -8.00 0.63
C GLN A 62 7.79 -8.42 0.50
N THR A 63 7.17 -8.76 1.62
CA THR A 63 5.72 -9.00 1.67
C THR A 63 4.98 -7.67 1.53
N LEU A 64 3.99 -7.64 0.65
CA LEU A 64 3.09 -6.53 0.39
C LEU A 64 1.66 -6.94 0.72
N THR A 65 0.87 -6.02 1.27
CA THR A 65 -0.56 -6.23 1.46
C THR A 65 -1.29 -5.83 0.18
N VAL A 66 -1.56 -6.82 -0.67
CA VAL A 66 -2.13 -6.60 -2.00
C VAL A 66 -3.64 -6.40 -1.92
N LYS A 67 -4.09 -5.21 -2.33
CA LYS A 67 -5.50 -4.80 -2.40
C LYS A 67 -6.11 -5.13 -3.76
N GLY A 68 -5.31 -5.08 -4.81
CA GLY A 68 -5.76 -5.32 -6.17
C GLY A 68 -4.73 -4.89 -7.19
N MET A 69 -5.12 -4.85 -8.46
CA MET A 69 -4.25 -4.51 -9.57
C MET A 69 -5.07 -4.09 -10.78
N LEU A 70 -4.47 -3.25 -11.63
CA LEU A 70 -5.02 -2.90 -12.93
C LEU A 70 -4.18 -3.61 -13.99
N LEU A 71 -4.85 -4.39 -14.83
CA LEU A 71 -4.21 -5.26 -15.84
C LEU A 71 -4.64 -4.84 -17.23
N ARG A 72 -3.72 -4.79 -18.19
CA ARG A 72 -4.06 -4.68 -19.61
C ARG A 72 -3.78 -6.00 -20.33
N LEU A 73 -4.82 -6.79 -20.56
CA LEU A 73 -4.73 -8.15 -21.10
C LEU A 73 -5.38 -8.26 -22.47
N LYS A 74 -4.85 -9.12 -23.36
CA LYS A 74 -5.61 -9.54 -24.56
C LYS A 74 -6.56 -10.70 -24.25
N GLY A 75 -7.49 -10.97 -25.16
CA GLY A 75 -8.54 -11.98 -24.98
C GLY A 75 -8.07 -13.37 -24.52
N GLY A 76 -8.92 -14.03 -23.73
CA GLY A 76 -8.61 -15.29 -23.04
C GLY A 76 -9.33 -15.40 -21.70
N ASN A 77 -9.12 -16.53 -21.04
CA ASN A 77 -9.62 -16.78 -19.70
C ASN A 77 -8.45 -16.80 -18.73
N TYR A 78 -8.51 -16.00 -17.68
CA TYR A 78 -7.38 -15.82 -16.77
C TYR A 78 -7.79 -16.05 -15.32
N SER A 79 -6.87 -16.58 -14.51
CA SER A 79 -6.95 -16.52 -13.06
C SER A 79 -5.85 -15.61 -12.54
N VAL A 80 -6.22 -14.70 -11.64
CA VAL A 80 -5.28 -13.79 -10.97
C VAL A 80 -5.14 -14.22 -9.54
N GLU A 81 -3.91 -14.54 -9.16
CA GLU A 81 -3.61 -15.24 -7.93
C GLU A 81 -2.47 -14.56 -7.19
N VAL A 82 -2.53 -14.68 -5.87
CA VAL A 82 -1.56 -14.14 -4.95
C VAL A 82 -1.09 -15.25 -4.03
N ARG A 83 0.21 -15.29 -3.73
CA ARG A 83 0.85 -16.41 -3.01
C ARG A 83 2.01 -15.93 -2.16
N ASN A 84 2.32 -16.72 -1.13
CA ASN A 84 3.54 -16.57 -0.34
C ASN A 84 4.66 -17.46 -0.92
N SER A 85 5.80 -16.90 -1.28
CA SER A 85 6.94 -17.65 -1.84
C SER A 85 7.52 -18.68 -0.88
N SER A 86 7.33 -18.49 0.43
CA SER A 86 7.80 -19.44 1.45
C SER A 86 6.94 -20.72 1.49
N ASN A 87 5.66 -20.65 1.08
CA ASN A 87 4.69 -21.74 1.13
C ASN A 87 3.74 -21.68 -0.09
N GLU A 88 4.30 -21.77 -1.31
CA GLU A 88 3.57 -21.45 -2.56
C GLU A 88 2.27 -22.26 -2.81
N ASN A 89 2.13 -23.45 -2.22
CA ASN A 89 0.98 -24.33 -2.46
C ASN A 89 -0.16 -24.14 -1.46
N ASP A 90 0.16 -23.83 -0.19
CA ASP A 90 -0.83 -23.75 0.88
C ASP A 90 -1.43 -22.34 1.02
N ASP A 91 -0.66 -21.30 0.67
CA ASP A 91 -1.05 -19.88 0.78
C ASP A 91 -1.57 -19.29 -0.54
N ARG A 92 -2.12 -20.13 -1.42
CA ARG A 92 -2.68 -19.67 -2.70
C ARG A 92 -4.06 -19.04 -2.50
N GLN A 93 -4.19 -17.78 -2.88
CA GLN A 93 -5.48 -17.09 -2.93
C GLN A 93 -5.78 -16.56 -4.33
N ILE A 94 -7.01 -16.78 -4.79
CA ILE A 94 -7.51 -16.25 -6.07
C ILE A 94 -8.15 -14.89 -5.79
N CYS A 95 -7.68 -13.84 -6.46
CA CYS A 95 -8.31 -12.53 -6.40
C CYS A 95 -9.45 -12.40 -7.41
N ASP A 96 -9.27 -12.93 -8.63
CA ASP A 96 -10.30 -12.83 -9.67
C ASP A 96 -10.17 -13.91 -10.76
N LEU A 97 -11.28 -14.14 -11.48
CA LEU A 97 -11.38 -14.97 -12.67
C LEU A 97 -11.93 -14.10 -13.81
N ILE A 98 -11.09 -13.85 -14.82
CA ILE A 98 -11.38 -12.91 -15.90
C ILE A 98 -11.73 -13.69 -17.18
N TYR A 99 -12.79 -13.26 -17.87
CA TYR A 99 -13.20 -13.79 -19.17
C TYR A 99 -13.23 -12.69 -20.24
N LEU A 100 -12.33 -12.77 -21.22
CA LEU A 100 -12.17 -11.77 -22.28
C LEU A 100 -12.45 -12.42 -23.66
N PRO A 101 -13.57 -12.10 -24.32
CA PRO A 101 -14.08 -12.90 -25.45
C PRO A 101 -13.31 -12.75 -26.77
N PHE A 102 -12.56 -11.66 -26.99
CA PHE A 102 -11.89 -11.41 -28.28
C PHE A 102 -10.36 -11.45 -28.14
N GLU A 103 -9.72 -12.51 -28.66
CA GLU A 103 -8.27 -12.78 -28.51
C GLU A 103 -7.36 -11.64 -28.97
N THR A 104 -7.77 -10.84 -29.96
CA THR A 104 -6.92 -9.76 -30.51
C THR A 104 -7.13 -8.41 -29.84
N VAL A 105 -8.18 -8.27 -29.01
CA VAL A 105 -8.54 -7.02 -28.34
C VAL A 105 -7.85 -6.97 -26.99
N ALA A 106 -7.27 -5.81 -26.66
CA ALA A 106 -6.74 -5.53 -25.33
C ALA A 106 -7.83 -4.90 -24.46
N TYR A 107 -7.97 -5.40 -23.24
CA TYR A 107 -8.94 -4.97 -22.23
C TYR A 107 -8.21 -4.43 -21.01
N LEU A 108 -8.82 -3.45 -20.33
CA LEU A 108 -8.33 -2.92 -19.07
C LEU A 108 -9.18 -3.49 -17.93
N GLU A 109 -8.59 -4.36 -17.13
CA GLU A 109 -9.26 -5.10 -16.07
C GLU A 109 -8.84 -4.61 -14.70
N ASN A 110 -9.82 -4.34 -13.84
CA ASN A 110 -9.61 -3.84 -12.50
C ASN A 110 -9.86 -4.95 -11.48
N VAL A 111 -8.79 -5.64 -11.09
CA VAL A 111 -8.82 -6.78 -10.18
C VAL A 111 -8.76 -6.29 -8.74
N SER A 112 -9.60 -6.86 -7.88
CA SER A 112 -9.62 -6.58 -6.44
C SER A 112 -9.44 -7.86 -5.63
N CYS A 113 -8.51 -7.86 -4.67
CA CYS A 113 -8.35 -8.93 -3.70
C CYS A 113 -9.18 -8.59 -2.45
N LYS A 114 -10.14 -9.46 -2.08
CA LYS A 114 -11.04 -9.24 -0.94
C LYS A 114 -11.03 -10.45 0.00
N PRO A 115 -10.53 -10.32 1.25
CA PRO A 115 -9.84 -9.15 1.80
C PRO A 115 -8.48 -8.90 1.11
N ALA A 116 -7.84 -7.77 1.40
CA ALA A 116 -6.46 -7.53 0.99
C ALA A 116 -5.54 -8.58 1.63
N VAL A 117 -4.50 -9.02 0.90
CA VAL A 117 -3.76 -10.24 1.23
C VAL A 117 -2.27 -9.93 1.40
N PRO A 118 -1.64 -10.23 2.55
CA PRO A 118 -0.20 -10.12 2.72
C PRO A 118 0.51 -11.25 1.99
N MET A 119 1.32 -10.91 1.00
CA MET A 119 1.96 -11.88 0.11
C MET A 119 3.14 -11.24 -0.64
N ASP A 120 3.95 -12.02 -1.35
CA ASP A 120 5.09 -11.52 -2.12
C ASP A 120 5.12 -11.98 -3.58
N VAL A 121 4.20 -12.85 -4.01
CA VAL A 121 4.11 -13.35 -5.38
C VAL A 121 2.73 -13.09 -5.99
N ILE A 122 2.70 -12.52 -7.19
CA ILE A 122 1.50 -12.42 -8.03
C ILE A 122 1.68 -13.29 -9.27
N MET A 123 0.64 -14.04 -9.58
CA MET A 123 0.56 -14.90 -10.76
C MET A 123 -0.67 -14.52 -11.57
N ILE A 124 -0.48 -14.32 -12.88
CA ILE A 124 -1.57 -14.23 -13.85
C ILE A 124 -1.45 -15.47 -14.72
N ASN A 125 -2.42 -16.37 -14.60
CA ASN A 125 -2.41 -17.64 -15.30
C ASN A 125 -3.48 -17.65 -16.39
N ARG A 126 -3.13 -18.09 -17.59
CA ARG A 126 -4.10 -18.41 -18.63
C ARG A 126 -4.69 -19.78 -18.36
N THR A 127 -6.02 -19.85 -18.28
CA THR A 127 -6.77 -21.07 -17.91
C THR A 127 -7.30 -21.84 -19.11
N ASN A 128 -7.40 -21.20 -20.27
CA ASN A 128 -7.74 -21.84 -21.54
C ASN A 128 -6.52 -21.92 -22.46
N TYR A 129 -6.60 -22.77 -23.50
CA TYR A 129 -5.56 -22.84 -24.52
C TYR A 129 -5.33 -21.47 -25.19
N GLY A 130 -4.07 -21.11 -25.42
CA GLY A 130 -3.68 -19.90 -26.15
C GLY A 130 -2.41 -19.27 -25.60
N SER A 131 -2.08 -18.09 -26.11
CA SER A 131 -1.00 -17.24 -25.59
C SER A 131 -1.56 -16.33 -24.49
N LEU A 132 -0.85 -16.21 -23.38
CA LEU A 132 -1.00 -15.08 -22.46
C LEU A 132 -0.31 -13.85 -23.07
N THR A 133 -1.05 -12.76 -23.17
CA THR A 133 -0.53 -11.44 -23.56
C THR A 133 -0.94 -10.39 -22.55
N LEU A 134 0.04 -9.88 -21.81
CA LEU A 134 -0.11 -8.85 -20.78
C LEU A 134 0.71 -7.63 -21.20
N CYS A 135 0.08 -6.46 -21.24
CA CYS A 135 0.67 -5.24 -21.81
C CYS A 135 0.87 -4.10 -20.81
N ASP A 136 0.26 -4.20 -19.64
CA ASP A 136 0.44 -3.23 -18.56
C ASP A 136 -0.01 -3.89 -17.25
N PHE A 137 0.71 -3.59 -16.18
CA PHE A 137 0.48 -4.10 -14.85
C PHE A 137 0.74 -2.98 -13.84
N GLN A 138 -0.31 -2.58 -13.13
CA GLN A 138 -0.22 -1.59 -12.06
C GLN A 138 -0.72 -2.22 -10.77
N LEU A 139 0.13 -2.22 -9.75
CA LEU A 139 -0.20 -2.82 -8.46
C LEU A 139 -0.89 -1.80 -7.54
N ARG A 140 -1.89 -2.27 -6.80
CA ARG A 140 -2.49 -1.52 -5.70
C ARG A 140 -2.22 -2.27 -4.40
N VAL A 141 -1.30 -1.73 -3.62
CA VAL A 141 -1.00 -2.19 -2.26
C VAL A 141 -1.70 -1.31 -1.23
N CYS A 142 -1.79 -1.78 0.00
CA CYS A 142 -1.97 -0.89 1.14
C CYS A 142 -0.60 -0.30 1.52
N ASP A 143 -0.53 1.01 1.74
CA ASP A 143 0.69 1.66 2.21
C ASP A 143 1.16 1.05 3.54
N ILE A 144 2.46 0.82 3.66
CA ILE A 144 3.12 0.49 4.93
C ILE A 144 3.39 1.84 5.60
N PRO A 145 2.39 2.37 6.32
CA PRO A 145 2.18 2.01 7.73
C PRO A 145 0.72 1.64 8.11
N CYS A 146 -0.17 1.41 7.15
CA CYS A 146 -1.59 1.14 7.42
C CYS A 146 -1.85 -0.38 7.58
N GLU A 147 -1.99 -0.85 8.83
CA GLU A 147 -2.17 -2.26 9.17
C GLU A 147 -3.61 -2.80 8.90
N LEU A 148 -4.60 -1.96 8.56
CA LEU A 148 -5.99 -2.40 8.44
C LEU A 148 -6.73 -1.90 7.19
N CYS A 149 -6.74 -2.73 6.13
CA CYS A 149 -7.39 -2.44 4.84
C CYS A 149 -8.88 -2.84 4.83
N THR A 150 -9.69 -2.38 5.80
CA THR A 150 -11.12 -2.71 5.84
C THR A 150 -12.00 -1.47 5.71
N LEU A 151 -12.53 -1.32 4.49
CA LEU A 151 -13.65 -0.46 4.07
C LEU A 151 -13.41 1.07 4.13
N GLU A 152 -13.56 1.67 2.94
CA GLU A 152 -13.66 3.11 2.66
C GLU A 152 -12.45 3.94 3.06
N ASP A 153 -11.44 3.98 2.16
CA ASP A 153 -10.49 5.10 1.93
C ASP A 153 -10.01 5.92 3.14
N THR A 154 -9.99 5.33 4.33
CA THR A 154 -9.57 5.94 5.58
C THR A 154 -8.62 4.96 6.24
N CYS A 155 -7.36 5.36 6.34
CA CYS A 155 -6.37 4.61 7.11
C CYS A 155 -6.86 4.67 8.58
N ARG A 156 -7.35 3.54 9.09
CA ARG A 156 -7.91 3.49 10.45
C ARG A 156 -6.84 3.37 11.53
N HIS A 157 -5.58 3.13 11.18
CA HIS A 157 -4.50 3.04 12.15
C HIS A 157 -3.27 3.78 11.65
N CYS A 158 -2.89 4.84 12.36
CA CYS A 158 -1.65 5.57 12.14
C CYS A 158 -0.54 5.01 13.04
N ASP A 159 0.72 5.20 12.66
CA ASP A 159 1.81 4.99 13.61
C ASP A 159 1.71 5.98 14.79
N ASP A 160 2.44 5.73 15.87
CA ASP A 160 2.40 6.54 17.10
C ASP A 160 2.74 8.02 16.91
N PHE A 161 3.22 8.40 15.72
CA PHE A 161 3.70 9.73 15.39
C PHE A 161 2.80 10.46 14.40
N HIS A 162 1.71 9.85 13.92
CA HIS A 162 0.82 10.46 12.93
C HIS A 162 -0.67 10.38 13.30
N TYR A 163 -1.46 11.29 12.74
CA TYR A 163 -2.91 11.31 12.89
C TYR A 163 -3.60 11.92 11.66
N GLY A 164 -4.91 11.70 11.56
CA GLY A 164 -5.76 12.15 10.47
C GLY A 164 -6.30 10.98 9.65
N PRO A 165 -7.33 11.20 8.82
CA PRO A 165 -7.96 10.16 8.01
C PRO A 165 -6.99 9.40 7.08
N ASN A 166 -5.84 10.01 6.74
CA ASN A 166 -4.78 9.41 5.94
C ASN A 166 -3.42 9.50 6.64
N CYS A 167 -3.38 9.68 7.97
CA CYS A 167 -2.15 9.88 8.74
C CYS A 167 -1.28 11.04 8.21
N GLU A 168 -1.91 12.05 7.63
CA GLU A 168 -1.22 13.15 6.95
C GLU A 168 -0.65 14.21 7.91
N ASN A 169 -1.00 14.14 9.19
CA ASN A 169 -0.57 15.09 10.21
C ASN A 169 0.37 14.41 11.20
N ASN A 170 1.37 15.16 11.68
CA ASN A 170 2.29 14.67 12.70
C ASN A 170 1.71 14.91 14.10
N CYS A 171 1.74 13.88 14.94
CA CYS A 171 1.56 14.01 16.38
C CYS A 171 2.61 14.96 16.97
N SER A 172 2.20 15.71 17.99
CA SER A 172 3.11 16.65 18.64
C SER A 172 4.25 15.91 19.35
N THR A 173 5.46 16.44 19.22
CA THR A 173 6.64 15.95 19.97
C THR A 173 6.50 16.12 21.49
N GLY A 174 5.49 16.88 21.95
CA GLY A 174 5.13 17.01 23.35
C GLY A 174 4.26 15.87 23.88
N CYS A 175 3.80 14.95 23.04
CA CYS A 175 3.00 13.80 23.46
C CYS A 175 3.88 12.66 23.94
N VAL A 176 3.37 11.88 24.90
CA VAL A 176 3.99 10.60 25.24
C VAL A 176 3.81 9.64 24.05
N PRO A 177 4.76 8.75 23.74
CA PRO A 177 4.55 7.69 22.74
C PRO A 177 3.23 6.94 22.99
N GLU A 178 2.54 6.55 21.93
CA GLU A 178 1.22 5.86 21.97
C GLU A 178 0.07 6.69 22.57
N SER A 179 0.30 7.93 23.02
CA SER A 179 -0.75 8.75 23.65
C SER A 179 -1.57 9.57 22.67
N CYS A 180 -1.11 9.70 21.43
CA CYS A 180 -1.73 10.51 20.39
C CYS A 180 -2.90 9.75 19.75
N ASP A 181 -4.09 10.34 19.78
CA ASP A 181 -5.27 9.82 19.12
C ASP A 181 -5.13 9.96 17.60
N GLU A 182 -5.19 8.84 16.90
CA GLU A 182 -4.96 8.75 15.46
C GLU A 182 -5.99 9.51 14.60
N VAL A 183 -7.17 9.83 15.14
CA VAL A 183 -8.22 10.53 14.38
C VAL A 183 -8.11 12.04 14.58
N THR A 184 -7.86 12.46 15.82
CA THR A 184 -7.96 13.87 16.23
C THR A 184 -6.60 14.52 16.51
N GLY A 185 -5.55 13.73 16.67
CA GLY A 185 -4.24 14.15 17.14
C GLY A 185 -4.20 14.58 18.60
N GLU A 186 -5.30 14.37 19.35
CA GLU A 186 -5.37 14.71 20.77
C GLU A 186 -4.58 13.71 21.60
N CYS A 187 -3.76 14.20 22.52
CA CYS A 187 -2.89 13.36 23.32
C CYS A 187 -3.50 13.13 24.70
N SER A 188 -3.66 11.87 25.07
CA SER A 188 -4.17 11.48 26.39
C SER A 188 -3.23 11.92 27.52
N THR A 189 -1.92 12.00 27.24
CA THR A 189 -0.88 12.44 28.18
C THR A 189 0.19 13.29 27.50
N CYS A 190 0.54 14.42 28.11
CA CYS A 190 1.67 15.27 27.66
C CYS A 190 2.94 14.98 28.45
N LEU A 191 4.09 15.10 27.77
CA LEU A 191 5.39 15.18 28.40
C LEU A 191 5.46 16.38 29.37
N VAL A 192 6.32 16.26 30.37
CA VAL A 192 6.58 17.33 31.33
C VAL A 192 7.01 18.59 30.57
N ALA A 193 6.44 19.74 30.96
CA ALA A 193 6.57 21.04 30.29
C ALA A 193 5.77 21.23 28.98
N TYR A 194 4.83 20.34 28.67
CA TYR A 194 3.87 20.53 27.58
C TYR A 194 2.42 20.50 28.10
N SER A 195 1.53 21.17 27.38
CA SER A 195 0.10 21.26 27.70
C SER A 195 -0.75 21.55 26.45
N GLY A 196 -2.08 21.50 26.61
CA GLY A 196 -3.01 21.59 25.49
C GLY A 196 -3.47 20.21 25.00
N LYS A 197 -4.56 20.18 24.23
CA LYS A 197 -5.18 18.93 23.75
C LYS A 197 -4.25 18.09 22.89
N GLN A 198 -3.34 18.71 22.14
CA GLN A 198 -2.34 18.03 21.32
C GLN A 198 -0.93 18.28 21.88
N CYS A 199 -0.80 18.61 23.17
CA CYS A 199 0.48 18.96 23.82
C CYS A 199 1.31 20.00 23.05
N GLN A 200 0.65 20.94 22.37
CA GLN A 200 1.29 21.92 21.49
C GLN A 200 1.83 23.13 22.26
N LEU A 201 1.40 23.33 23.50
CA LEU A 201 1.77 24.48 24.31
C LEU A 201 2.94 24.12 25.23
N LYS A 202 4.12 24.64 24.91
CA LYS A 202 5.30 24.50 25.77
C LYS A 202 5.16 25.41 27.00
N CYS A 203 5.11 24.81 28.18
CA CYS A 203 5.02 25.53 29.45
C CYS A 203 6.38 26.15 29.76
N LYS A 204 6.36 27.44 30.12
CA LYS A 204 7.58 28.12 30.55
C LYS A 204 7.88 27.72 31.98
N GLN A 205 9.10 27.27 32.22
CA GLN A 205 9.60 27.06 33.57
C GLN A 205 9.64 28.43 34.27
N LYS A 206 8.97 28.57 35.42
CA LYS A 206 9.17 29.75 36.26
C LYS A 206 9.14 29.41 37.75
N PHE A 207 10.28 29.70 38.36
CA PHE A 207 10.64 29.74 39.79
C PHE A 207 10.88 28.42 40.53
N THR A 208 12.15 28.24 40.91
CA THR A 208 12.58 27.44 42.07
C THR A 208 12.13 28.17 43.32
N LEU A 209 11.18 27.62 44.07
CA LEU A 209 10.94 28.06 45.45
C LEU A 209 12.05 27.45 46.32
N ILE A 210 12.96 28.30 46.81
CA ILE A 210 13.92 27.90 47.84
C ILE A 210 13.19 27.97 49.18
N LEU A 211 12.61 26.84 49.61
CA LEU A 211 12.23 26.65 51.01
C LEU A 211 13.48 26.18 51.74
N GLU A 212 13.97 26.96 52.70
CA GLU A 212 15.30 26.77 53.32
C GLU A 212 15.54 25.40 54.01
N HIS A 213 14.64 24.42 53.97
CA HIS A 213 14.94 23.10 54.54
C HIS A 213 14.30 21.85 53.90
N ILE A 214 13.57 21.91 52.76
CA ILE A 214 12.98 20.68 52.16
C ILE A 214 12.99 20.78 50.62
N SER A 215 13.62 19.77 49.99
CA SER A 215 13.64 19.39 48.56
C SER A 215 13.11 20.37 47.50
N HIS A 216 13.91 20.64 46.45
CA HIS A 216 13.49 21.42 45.28
C HIS A 216 12.14 20.94 44.70
N ILE A 217 11.11 21.77 44.78
CA ILE A 217 9.84 21.56 44.10
C ILE A 217 9.89 22.32 42.77
N PHE A 218 9.83 21.59 41.66
CA PHE A 218 9.68 22.19 40.33
C PHE A 218 8.19 22.38 40.02
N LEU A 219 7.73 23.63 39.98
CA LEU A 219 6.38 23.99 39.54
C LEU A 219 6.42 24.45 38.08
N TYR A 220 5.62 23.83 37.23
CA TYR A 220 5.42 24.24 35.84
C TYR A 220 4.10 25.01 35.73
N PHE A 221 4.14 26.23 35.21
CA PHE A 221 2.96 27.04 34.92
C PHE A 221 2.72 27.08 33.41
N CYS A 222 1.55 26.64 32.98
CA CYS A 222 1.10 26.72 31.59
C CYS A 222 0.10 27.86 31.47
N PHE A 223 0.47 28.96 30.79
CA PHE A 223 -0.42 30.09 30.56
C PHE A 223 -1.23 29.84 29.27
N ARG A 224 -2.56 29.90 29.38
CA ARG A 224 -3.45 29.99 28.23
C ARG A 224 -3.48 31.46 27.81
N VAL A 225 -2.91 31.79 26.65
CA VAL A 225 -3.02 33.14 26.04
C VAL A 225 -4.38 33.27 25.39
#